data_AF-A0A9W4K5X4-F1
#
_entry.id   AF-A0A9W4K5X4-F1
#
_cell.length_a   1.000
_cell.length_b   1.000
_cell.length_c   1.000
_cell.angle_alpha   90.00
_cell.angle_beta   90.00
_cell.angle_gamma   90.00
#
_symmetry.space_group_name_H-M   'P 1'
#
loop_
_entity.id
_entity.type
_entity.pdbx_description
1 polymer ?
#
loop_
_entity_poly.entity_id
_entity_poly.type
_entity_poly.pdbx_seq_one_letter_code
_entity_poly.pdbx_strand_id
1 'polypeptide(L)'
;MAFSFSLQLLLPLLVTVASAQSTCPDGDEIIYSPFRPWFSFDYGPEPGDCWKAAICLLSQADPARNQQFAATALVMGLLPMVFRDIAWPERRLVLVSSPLPTLAEVVVRALGLEPIVKGGVTGWSDEDSERWIDWLRRSSIAGGALRSRFQAMMLVFASLFALLASYAGLALVEIYSKRTALGCVYPIIALTWCLVSVIPAAIHVLFESFRRRGVKKGLESGDTRASAVQGADQQWPVQLSWGIYYIIGTLVYTSIMAITPLELFVWVVTMAVVSGAGKMLALYICLMLRSPA
;
A
#
# COMPACT_ATOMS: atom_id res chain seq x y z
N MET A 1 -3.62 -46.55 -8.14
CA MET A 1 -3.49 -45.99 -9.51
C MET A 1 -4.90 -45.73 -10.00
N ALA A 2 -5.38 -44.57 -10.39
CA ALA A 2 -4.84 -43.22 -10.47
C ALA A 2 -6.06 -42.27 -10.33
N PHE A 3 -5.96 -41.24 -9.50
CA PHE A 3 -6.92 -40.14 -9.46
C PHE A 3 -6.44 -39.09 -10.47
N SER A 4 -7.09 -39.03 -11.64
CA SER A 4 -6.93 -37.92 -12.59
C SER A 4 -8.18 -37.07 -12.54
N PHE A 5 -8.15 -36.04 -11.69
CA PHE A 5 -9.13 -34.95 -11.73
C PHE A 5 -8.41 -33.61 -11.62
N SER A 6 -8.81 -32.70 -12.51
CA SER A 6 -8.64 -31.24 -12.40
C SER A 6 -7.31 -30.63 -12.86
N LEU A 7 -7.00 -30.80 -14.16
CA LEU A 7 -6.11 -29.89 -14.90
C LEU A 7 -6.82 -29.28 -16.13
N GLN A 8 -8.10 -28.92 -15.98
CA GLN A 8 -8.93 -28.30 -17.04
C GLN A 8 -9.61 -27.00 -16.60
N LEU A 9 -9.21 -26.44 -15.44
CA LEU A 9 -9.72 -25.15 -14.96
C LEU A 9 -8.72 -23.99 -15.13
N LEU A 10 -7.63 -24.21 -15.87
CA LEU A 10 -6.64 -23.19 -16.21
C LEU A 10 -6.56 -23.06 -17.73
N LEU A 11 -7.00 -21.90 -18.21
CA LEU A 11 -7.07 -21.40 -19.59
C LEU A 11 -8.27 -21.87 -20.43
N PRO A 12 -9.03 -20.93 -21.04
CA PRO A 12 -8.52 -19.66 -21.54
C PRO A 12 -9.27 -18.44 -20.97
N LEU A 13 -8.54 -17.58 -20.25
CA LEU A 13 -8.83 -16.15 -20.24
C LEU A 13 -8.23 -15.54 -21.53
N LEU A 14 -8.53 -16.11 -22.70
CA LEU A 14 -8.39 -15.39 -23.96
C LEU A 14 -9.64 -14.53 -24.05
N VAL A 15 -9.53 -13.31 -23.51
CA VAL A 15 -10.41 -12.22 -23.91
C VAL A 15 -10.15 -12.02 -25.40
N THR A 16 -11.06 -12.51 -26.23
CA THR A 16 -11.16 -12.08 -27.62
C THR A 16 -11.52 -10.61 -27.60
N VAL A 17 -10.51 -9.74 -27.73
CA VAL A 17 -10.72 -8.32 -28.05
C VAL A 17 -11.18 -8.28 -29.51
N ALA A 18 -12.48 -8.50 -29.72
CA ALA A 18 -13.11 -8.21 -31.00
C ALA A 18 -12.94 -6.71 -31.24
N SER A 19 -12.23 -6.33 -32.31
CA SER A 19 -12.09 -4.94 -32.71
C SER A 19 -13.45 -4.43 -33.21
N ALA A 20 -14.29 -3.97 -32.30
CA ALA A 20 -15.38 -3.08 -32.66
C ALA A 20 -14.72 -1.78 -33.13
N GLN A 21 -14.71 -1.54 -34.44
CA GLN A 21 -14.44 -0.23 -35.03
C GLN A 21 -15.37 0.77 -34.36
N SER A 22 -14.85 1.44 -33.34
CA SER A 22 -15.51 2.52 -32.62
C SER A 22 -14.74 3.78 -32.97
N THR A 23 -15.46 4.81 -33.40
CA THR A 23 -14.91 6.11 -33.75
C THR A 23 -14.28 6.69 -32.48
N CYS A 24 -12.95 6.65 -32.40
CA CYS A 24 -12.23 7.25 -31.30
C CYS A 24 -12.45 8.78 -31.36
N PRO A 25 -12.75 9.45 -30.22
CA PRO A 25 -12.80 10.90 -30.17
C PRO A 25 -11.43 11.50 -30.51
N ASP A 26 -11.38 12.79 -30.80
CA ASP A 26 -10.16 13.43 -31.31
C ASP A 26 -9.00 13.35 -30.31
N GLY A 27 -7.82 12.93 -30.80
CA GLY A 27 -6.68 12.53 -29.97
C GLY A 27 -6.06 13.70 -29.21
N ASP A 28 -6.08 14.90 -29.79
CA ASP A 28 -5.47 16.08 -29.18
C ASP A 28 -6.18 16.50 -27.88
N GLU A 29 -7.50 16.31 -27.78
CA GLU A 29 -8.25 16.59 -26.56
C GLU A 29 -7.99 15.56 -25.45
N ILE A 30 -7.70 14.31 -25.84
CA ILE A 30 -7.58 13.16 -24.94
C ILE A 30 -6.13 13.00 -24.45
N ILE A 31 -5.13 13.33 -25.26
CA ILE A 31 -3.73 13.06 -24.92
C ILE A 31 -3.17 14.13 -23.96
N TYR A 32 -3.57 15.40 -24.10
CA TYR A 32 -2.91 16.53 -23.43
C TYR A 32 -3.69 17.20 -22.29
N SER A 33 -4.93 16.79 -22.00
CA SER A 33 -5.72 17.41 -20.92
C SER A 33 -5.50 16.75 -19.55
N PRO A 34 -4.87 17.40 -18.56
CA PRO A 34 -4.76 16.84 -17.21
C PRO A 34 -6.12 16.88 -16.48
N PHE A 35 -6.38 15.90 -15.62
CA PHE A 35 -7.55 15.79 -14.73
C PHE A 35 -8.93 15.84 -15.42
N ARG A 36 -9.00 15.45 -16.69
CA ARG A 36 -10.29 15.22 -17.35
C ARG A 36 -10.72 13.76 -17.11
N PRO A 37 -11.83 13.52 -16.41
CA PRO A 37 -12.28 12.18 -16.09
C PRO A 37 -12.69 11.42 -17.36
N TRP A 38 -12.55 10.10 -17.37
CA TRP A 38 -12.88 9.28 -18.55
C TRP A 38 -14.36 9.41 -18.98
N PHE A 39 -15.27 9.64 -18.03
CA PHE A 39 -16.69 9.83 -18.28
C PHE A 39 -17.05 11.20 -18.87
N SER A 40 -16.09 12.14 -19.02
CA SER A 40 -16.33 13.39 -19.76
C SER A 40 -16.29 13.22 -21.27
N PHE A 41 -15.84 12.06 -21.75
CA PHE A 41 -15.69 11.75 -23.16
C PHE A 41 -16.74 10.72 -23.57
N ASP A 42 -17.29 10.86 -24.77
CA ASP A 42 -18.33 9.98 -25.29
C ASP A 42 -17.71 8.70 -25.87
N TYR A 43 -17.55 7.68 -25.01
CA TYR A 43 -17.03 6.36 -25.41
C TYR A 43 -18.13 5.30 -25.57
N GLY A 44 -19.39 5.66 -25.32
CA GLY A 44 -20.53 4.75 -25.30
C GLY A 44 -21.21 4.64 -23.93
N PRO A 45 -22.40 4.03 -23.87
CA PRO A 45 -23.24 3.99 -22.67
C PRO A 45 -22.85 2.89 -21.68
N GLU A 46 -22.01 1.91 -22.06
CA GLU A 46 -21.72 0.76 -21.20
C GLU A 46 -20.49 0.99 -20.29
N PRO A 47 -20.51 0.55 -19.03
CA PRO A 47 -19.35 0.65 -18.14
C PRO A 47 -18.07 -0.04 -18.66
N GLY A 48 -18.22 -1.05 -19.52
CA GLY A 48 -17.11 -1.75 -20.18
C GLY A 48 -16.46 -0.98 -21.34
N ASP A 49 -17.13 0.05 -21.86
CA ASP A 49 -16.64 0.86 -22.98
C ASP A 49 -15.43 1.72 -22.60
N CYS A 50 -15.13 1.82 -21.31
CA CYS A 50 -13.91 2.43 -20.82
C CYS A 50 -12.61 1.76 -21.32
N TRP A 51 -12.66 0.47 -21.68
CA TRP A 51 -11.54 -0.20 -22.33
C TRP A 51 -11.30 0.35 -23.73
N LYS A 52 -12.37 0.78 -24.43
CA LYS A 52 -12.25 1.47 -25.72
C LYS A 52 -11.52 2.80 -25.55
N ALA A 53 -11.75 3.53 -24.46
CA ALA A 53 -11.02 4.75 -24.15
C ALA A 53 -9.51 4.51 -24.05
N ALA A 54 -9.09 3.48 -23.31
CA ALA A 54 -7.67 3.13 -23.17
C ALA A 54 -7.05 2.68 -24.50
N ILE A 55 -7.78 1.88 -25.29
CA ILE A 55 -7.34 1.42 -26.62
C ILE A 55 -7.20 2.59 -27.59
N CYS A 56 -8.19 3.48 -27.65
CA CYS A 56 -8.16 4.68 -28.48
C CYS A 56 -7.01 5.63 -28.12
N LEU A 57 -6.79 5.83 -26.82
CA LEU A 57 -5.73 6.70 -26.32
C LEU A 57 -4.34 6.18 -26.70
N LEU A 58 -4.11 4.86 -26.61
CA LEU A 58 -2.86 4.22 -27.04
C LEU A 58 -2.68 4.20 -28.55
N SER A 59 -3.76 3.99 -29.31
CA SER A 59 -3.68 3.89 -30.78
C SER A 59 -3.45 5.23 -31.46
N GLN A 60 -3.96 6.32 -30.88
CA GLN A 60 -3.79 7.68 -31.39
C GLN A 60 -2.51 8.37 -30.90
N ALA A 61 -1.87 7.84 -29.85
CA ALA A 61 -0.67 8.43 -29.30
C ALA A 61 0.54 8.30 -30.24
N ASP A 62 1.29 9.40 -30.38
CA ASP A 62 2.57 9.38 -31.09
C ASP A 62 3.59 8.48 -30.37
N PRO A 63 4.66 8.04 -31.05
CA PRO A 63 5.66 7.14 -30.46
C PRO A 63 6.31 7.67 -29.18
N ALA A 64 6.53 8.99 -29.06
CA ALA A 64 7.12 9.57 -27.85
C ALA A 64 6.13 9.54 -26.69
N ARG A 65 4.85 9.78 -26.96
CA ARG A 65 3.79 9.67 -25.97
C ARG A 65 3.56 8.24 -25.48
N ASN A 66 3.65 7.26 -26.36
CA ASN A 66 3.60 5.85 -25.98
C ASN A 66 4.76 5.46 -25.05
N GLN A 67 5.97 5.97 -25.29
CA GLN A 67 7.09 5.80 -24.36
C GLN A 67 6.83 6.46 -22.99
N GLN A 68 6.20 7.64 -22.97
CA GLN A 68 5.81 8.31 -21.73
C GLN A 68 4.80 7.51 -20.93
N PHE A 69 3.78 6.90 -21.57
CA PHE A 69 2.82 6.05 -20.87
C PHE A 69 3.48 4.80 -20.28
N ALA A 70 4.38 4.16 -21.03
CA ALA A 70 5.15 3.02 -20.51
C ALA A 70 6.03 3.41 -19.31
N ALA A 71 6.73 4.56 -19.38
CA ALA A 71 7.52 5.07 -18.26
C ALA A 71 6.65 5.40 -17.04
N THR A 72 5.49 6.01 -17.28
CA THR A 72 4.52 6.37 -16.23
C THR A 72 3.94 5.14 -15.55
N ALA A 73 3.58 4.10 -16.32
CA ALA A 73 3.13 2.81 -15.78
C ALA A 73 4.17 2.20 -14.84
N LEU A 74 5.45 2.26 -15.24
CA LEU A 74 6.57 1.77 -14.43
C LEU A 74 6.68 2.55 -13.11
N VAL A 75 6.69 3.89 -13.16
CA VAL A 75 6.77 4.72 -11.94
C VAL A 75 5.56 4.48 -11.03
N MET A 76 4.35 4.44 -11.60
CA MET A 76 3.13 4.15 -10.84
C MET A 76 3.22 2.78 -10.16
N GLY A 77 3.65 1.74 -10.89
CA GLY A 77 3.84 0.39 -10.35
C GLY A 77 4.84 0.29 -9.20
N LEU A 78 5.81 1.21 -9.13
CA LEU A 78 6.77 1.29 -8.03
C LEU A 78 6.18 1.96 -6.77
N LEU A 79 5.16 2.82 -6.89
CA LEU A 79 4.62 3.57 -5.73
C LEU A 79 4.17 2.66 -4.58
N PRO A 80 3.42 1.55 -4.81
CA PRO A 80 3.03 0.62 -3.76
C PRO A 80 4.20 0.06 -2.96
N MET A 81 5.29 -0.31 -3.66
CA MET A 81 6.48 -0.86 -3.03
C MET A 81 7.26 0.23 -2.31
N VAL A 82 7.57 1.33 -3.00
CA VAL A 82 8.37 2.44 -2.46
C VAL A 82 7.70 3.01 -1.21
N PHE A 83 6.46 3.50 -1.30
CA PHE A 83 5.87 4.24 -0.19
C PHE A 83 5.50 3.36 1.00
N ARG A 84 5.13 2.10 0.77
CA ARG A 84 4.84 1.18 1.88
C ARG A 84 6.11 0.69 2.57
N ASP A 85 7.18 0.48 1.80
CA ASP A 85 8.47 0.01 2.29
C ASP A 85 9.46 1.13 2.63
N ILE A 86 9.04 2.40 2.58
CA ILE A 86 9.80 3.52 3.16
C ILE A 86 10.23 3.11 4.57
N ALA A 87 11.55 3.07 4.76
CA ALA A 87 12.23 2.64 5.97
C ALA A 87 12.09 3.63 7.15
N TRP A 88 11.03 4.45 7.15
CA TRP A 88 10.72 5.40 8.20
C TRP A 88 9.57 4.87 9.08
N PRO A 89 9.67 5.02 10.42
CA PRO A 89 10.91 5.29 11.17
C PRO A 89 11.91 4.12 10.96
N GLU A 90 13.17 4.23 11.39
CA GLU A 90 14.26 3.30 11.01
C GLU A 90 13.83 1.83 10.80
N ARG A 91 13.94 1.35 9.54
CA ARG A 91 13.51 0.00 9.08
C ARG A 91 12.04 -0.36 9.30
N ARG A 92 11.20 0.62 9.59
CA ARG A 92 9.76 0.55 9.96
C ARG A 92 9.51 -0.06 11.33
N LEU A 93 10.55 -0.19 12.13
CA LEU A 93 10.47 -0.86 13.42
C LEU A 93 10.04 0.13 14.50
N VAL A 94 9.18 -0.32 15.39
CA VAL A 94 8.80 0.43 16.59
C VAL A 94 9.06 -0.41 17.81
N LEU A 95 10.03 0.00 18.63
CA LEU A 95 10.30 -0.65 19.92
C LEU A 95 9.15 -0.39 20.88
N VAL A 96 8.52 -1.47 21.32
CA VAL A 96 7.47 -1.47 22.34
C VAL A 96 7.89 -2.30 23.54
N SER A 97 7.56 -1.84 24.74
CA SER A 97 7.91 -2.53 25.99
C SER A 97 7.25 -3.91 26.15
N SER A 98 6.07 -4.11 25.55
CA SER A 98 5.32 -5.36 25.62
C SER A 98 4.42 -5.52 24.40
N PRO A 99 4.01 -6.76 24.06
CA PRO A 99 3.19 -7.00 22.87
C PRO A 99 1.89 -6.19 22.89
N LEU A 100 1.52 -5.65 21.73
CA LEU A 100 0.28 -4.89 21.56
C LEU A 100 -0.94 -5.83 21.62
N PRO A 101 -2.13 -5.30 21.96
CA PRO A 101 -3.38 -6.01 21.70
C PRO A 101 -3.48 -6.40 20.22
N THR A 102 -4.03 -7.59 19.94
CA THR A 102 -4.05 -8.17 18.59
C THR A 102 -4.61 -7.23 17.53
N LEU A 103 -5.73 -6.54 17.82
CA LEU A 103 -6.33 -5.58 16.89
C LEU A 103 -5.40 -4.41 16.57
N ALA A 104 -4.75 -3.84 17.59
CA ALA A 104 -3.81 -2.75 17.40
C ALA A 104 -2.58 -3.20 16.62
N GLU A 105 -2.09 -4.43 16.86
CA GLU A 105 -0.99 -5.04 16.12
C GLU A 105 -1.33 -5.21 14.62
N VAL A 106 -2.57 -5.61 14.30
CA VAL A 106 -3.06 -5.69 12.92
C VAL A 106 -3.10 -4.30 12.29
N VAL A 107 -3.67 -3.31 12.96
CA VAL A 107 -3.78 -1.94 12.43
C VAL A 107 -2.39 -1.34 12.18
N VAL A 108 -1.47 -1.43 13.13
CA VAL A 108 -0.10 -0.91 13.01
C VAL A 108 0.62 -1.54 11.82
N ARG A 109 0.49 -2.87 11.63
CA ARG A 109 1.07 -3.58 10.48
C ARG A 109 0.40 -3.24 9.16
N ALA A 110 -0.92 -3.08 9.14
CA ALA A 110 -1.67 -2.66 7.95
C ALA A 110 -1.22 -1.25 7.50
N LEU A 111 -0.92 -0.37 8.44
CA LEU A 111 -0.38 0.97 8.20
C LEU A 111 1.12 0.99 7.85
N GLY A 112 1.79 -0.17 7.84
CA GLY A 112 3.15 -0.33 7.33
C GLY A 112 4.26 -0.13 8.36
N LEU A 113 3.96 -0.30 9.66
CA LEU A 113 4.96 -0.39 10.73
C LEU A 113 5.01 -1.78 11.37
N GLU A 114 6.15 -2.15 11.93
CA GLU A 114 6.37 -3.41 12.60
C GLU A 114 6.66 -3.18 14.09
N PRO A 115 5.71 -3.49 14.99
CA PRO A 115 5.92 -3.35 16.43
C PRO A 115 6.76 -4.52 16.94
N ILE A 116 7.88 -4.20 17.57
CA ILE A 116 8.86 -5.18 18.06
C ILE A 116 9.04 -5.04 19.57
N VAL A 117 8.98 -6.17 20.27
CA VAL A 117 9.23 -6.22 21.71
C VAL A 117 10.74 -6.28 21.98
N LYS A 118 11.23 -5.48 22.93
CA LYS A 118 12.65 -5.48 23.35
C LYS A 118 13.12 -6.89 23.73
N GLY A 119 14.29 -7.28 23.22
CA GLY A 119 14.84 -8.64 23.35
C GLY A 119 14.30 -9.67 22.35
N GLY A 120 13.40 -9.27 21.44
CA GLY A 120 12.82 -10.15 20.42
C GLY A 120 13.55 -10.17 19.07
N VAL A 121 14.58 -9.34 18.86
CA VAL A 121 15.31 -9.23 17.59
C VAL A 121 16.79 -9.48 17.78
N THR A 122 17.34 -10.39 16.99
CA THR A 122 18.78 -10.53 16.84
C THR A 122 19.33 -9.44 15.93
N GLY A 123 20.28 -8.65 16.46
CA GLY A 123 20.94 -7.57 15.73
C GLY A 123 20.54 -6.16 16.13
N TRP A 124 19.68 -5.98 17.14
CA TRP A 124 19.50 -4.68 17.78
C TRP A 124 20.23 -4.66 19.12
N SER A 125 21.26 -3.83 19.20
CA SER A 125 22.06 -3.66 20.41
C SER A 125 21.35 -2.76 21.42
N ASP A 126 21.78 -2.80 22.68
CA ASP A 126 21.28 -1.86 23.69
C ASP A 126 21.54 -0.40 23.27
N GLU A 127 22.66 -0.13 22.58
CA GLU A 127 22.99 1.19 22.01
C GLU A 127 21.96 1.66 20.97
N ASP A 128 21.46 0.76 20.11
CA ASP A 128 20.42 1.09 19.13
C ASP A 128 19.10 1.43 19.82
N SER A 129 18.79 0.74 20.92
CA SER A 129 17.60 1.01 21.73
C SER A 129 17.68 2.38 22.41
N GLU A 130 18.85 2.75 22.94
CA GLU A 130 19.07 4.07 23.54
C GLU A 130 18.99 5.18 22.49
N ARG A 131 19.60 4.98 21.31
CA ARG A 131 19.50 5.92 20.18
C ARG A 131 18.04 6.12 19.76
N TRP A 132 17.25 5.05 19.71
CA TRP A 132 15.82 5.13 19.39
C TRP A 132 15.04 5.96 20.43
N ILE A 133 15.26 5.71 21.72
CA ILE A 133 14.61 6.47 22.80
C ILE A 133 15.02 7.94 22.77
N ASP A 134 16.31 8.22 22.55
CA ASP A 134 16.82 9.59 22.48
C ASP A 134 16.22 10.34 21.28
N TRP A 135 16.14 9.69 20.11
CA TRP A 135 15.43 10.23 18.95
C TRP A 135 13.96 10.50 19.26
N LEU A 136 13.25 9.54 19.88
CA LEU A 136 11.84 9.70 20.26
C LEU A 136 11.63 10.90 21.18
N ARG A 137 12.50 11.09 22.18
CA ARG A 137 12.40 12.20 23.16
C ARG A 137 12.72 13.55 22.54
N ARG A 138 13.72 13.62 21.66
CA ARG A 138 14.16 14.88 21.01
C ARG A 138 13.28 15.28 19.84
N SER A 139 12.62 14.32 19.19
CA SER A 139 11.74 14.56 18.07
C SER A 139 10.53 15.40 18.51
N SER A 140 10.33 16.55 17.87
CA SER A 140 9.11 17.35 18.05
C SER A 140 7.85 16.58 17.64
N ILE A 141 8.01 15.65 16.69
CA ILE A 141 6.96 14.85 16.10
C ILE A 141 6.56 13.69 17.02
N ALA A 142 7.52 12.92 17.52
CA ALA A 142 7.25 11.74 18.35
C ALA A 142 7.22 12.06 19.86
N GLY A 143 8.03 13.01 20.31
CA GLY A 143 8.18 13.37 21.72
C GLY A 143 6.94 14.01 22.33
N GLY A 144 6.07 14.61 21.51
CA GLY A 144 4.77 15.12 21.95
C GLY A 144 3.86 14.04 22.54
N ALA A 145 3.88 12.83 21.97
CA ALA A 145 3.08 11.70 22.46
C ALA A 145 3.58 11.16 23.81
N LEU A 146 4.87 11.36 24.13
CA LEU A 146 5.48 10.87 25.36
C LEU A 146 5.23 11.77 26.58
N ARG A 147 4.90 13.04 26.37
CA ARG A 147 4.75 14.03 27.45
C ARG A 147 3.47 13.85 28.26
N SER A 148 2.36 13.51 27.61
CA SER A 148 1.08 13.27 28.29
C SER A 148 0.15 12.38 27.47
N ARG A 149 -0.70 11.61 28.17
CA ARG A 149 -1.73 10.77 27.51
C ARG A 149 -2.72 11.58 26.68
N PHE A 150 -3.05 12.80 27.12
CA PHE A 150 -3.92 13.69 26.37
C PHE A 150 -3.29 14.12 25.05
N GLN A 151 -1.99 14.48 25.05
CA GLN A 151 -1.28 14.81 23.80
C GLN A 151 -1.15 13.60 22.88
N ALA A 152 -0.86 12.40 23.42
CA ALA A 152 -0.85 11.18 22.62
C ALA A 152 -2.21 10.94 21.95
N MET A 153 -3.31 11.07 22.70
CA MET A 153 -4.67 10.92 22.16
C MET A 153 -4.97 11.96 21.07
N MET A 154 -4.63 13.24 21.30
CA MET A 154 -4.79 14.30 20.30
C MET A 154 -3.99 14.01 19.02
N LEU A 155 -2.76 13.51 19.12
CA LEU A 155 -1.93 13.14 17.98
C LEU A 155 -2.48 11.93 17.23
N VAL A 156 -3.04 10.94 17.93
CA VAL A 156 -3.77 9.82 17.31
C VAL A 156 -4.98 10.33 16.52
N PHE A 157 -5.82 11.19 17.12
CA PHE A 157 -6.98 11.75 16.40
C PHE A 157 -6.57 12.64 15.22
N ALA A 158 -5.55 13.47 15.37
CA ALA A 158 -5.04 14.33 14.30
C ALA A 158 -4.47 13.51 13.13
N SER A 159 -3.68 12.48 13.42
CA SER A 159 -3.13 11.58 12.39
C SER A 159 -4.20 10.71 11.73
N LEU A 160 -5.22 10.27 12.48
CA LEU A 160 -6.38 9.58 11.92
C LEU A 160 -7.16 10.50 10.97
N PHE A 161 -7.44 11.74 11.39
CA PHE A 161 -8.12 12.72 10.54
C PHE A 161 -7.29 13.02 9.27
N ALA A 162 -5.98 13.21 9.42
CA ALA A 162 -5.08 13.41 8.29
C ALA A 162 -5.09 12.21 7.33
N LEU A 163 -5.10 10.98 7.85
CA LEU A 163 -5.19 9.76 7.03
C LEU A 163 -6.51 9.69 6.27
N LEU A 164 -7.63 9.97 6.94
CA LEU A 164 -8.96 9.99 6.29
C LEU A 164 -9.05 11.07 5.21
N ALA A 165 -8.52 12.26 5.47
CA ALA A 165 -8.43 13.32 4.46
C ALA A 165 -7.53 12.91 3.28
N SER A 166 -6.44 12.19 3.55
CA SER A 166 -5.53 11.66 2.52
C SER A 166 -6.19 10.56 1.69
N TYR A 167 -6.99 9.69 2.30
CA TYR A 167 -7.81 8.69 1.59
C TYR A 167 -8.91 9.32 0.75
N ALA A 168 -9.55 10.39 1.23
CA ALA A 168 -10.48 11.17 0.43
C ALA A 168 -9.76 11.83 -0.76
N GLY A 169 -8.58 12.40 -0.53
CA GLY A 169 -7.72 12.94 -1.59
C GLY A 169 -7.33 11.89 -2.62
N LEU A 170 -6.93 10.70 -2.18
CA LEU A 170 -6.61 9.56 -3.05
C LEU A 170 -7.82 9.15 -3.89
N ALA A 171 -9.01 9.05 -3.29
CA ALA A 171 -10.24 8.74 -4.02
C ALA A 171 -10.57 9.83 -5.06
N LEU A 172 -10.41 11.10 -4.71
CA LEU A 172 -10.62 12.21 -5.66
C LEU A 172 -9.63 12.15 -6.82
N VAL A 173 -8.33 12.00 -6.52
CA VAL A 173 -7.30 11.82 -7.54
C VAL A 173 -7.64 10.63 -8.42
N GLU A 174 -8.08 9.52 -7.85
CA GLU A 174 -8.46 8.34 -8.61
C GLU A 174 -9.69 8.57 -9.49
N ILE A 175 -10.70 9.30 -9.03
CA ILE A 175 -11.94 9.64 -9.76
C ILE A 175 -11.67 10.61 -10.92
N TYR A 176 -10.83 11.62 -10.68
CA TYR A 176 -10.60 12.70 -11.64
C TYR A 176 -9.36 12.49 -12.53
N SER A 177 -8.47 11.56 -12.18
CA SER A 177 -7.34 11.17 -13.04
C SER A 177 -7.82 10.39 -14.25
N LYS A 178 -7.21 10.64 -15.40
CA LYS A 178 -7.39 9.77 -16.58
C LYS A 178 -6.96 8.35 -16.24
N ARG A 179 -7.82 7.40 -16.56
CA ARG A 179 -7.62 5.99 -16.21
C ARG A 179 -7.25 5.19 -17.43
N THR A 180 -6.65 4.05 -17.15
CA THR A 180 -6.59 2.92 -18.08
C THR A 180 -7.29 1.72 -17.46
N ALA A 181 -7.90 0.89 -18.31
CA ALA A 181 -8.30 -0.50 -18.07
C ALA A 181 -9.15 -0.81 -16.80
N LEU A 182 -8.52 -0.89 -15.63
CA LEU A 182 -9.12 -1.47 -14.41
C LEU A 182 -9.90 -0.47 -13.56
N GLY A 183 -9.42 0.77 -13.46
CA GLY A 183 -10.04 1.75 -12.58
C GLY A 183 -11.43 2.19 -13.06
N CYS A 184 -11.76 2.07 -14.33
CA CYS A 184 -13.00 2.60 -14.89
C CYS A 184 -14.26 1.90 -14.38
N VAL A 185 -14.21 0.58 -14.17
CA VAL A 185 -15.32 -0.17 -13.55
C VAL A 185 -15.41 0.12 -12.04
N TYR A 186 -14.26 0.33 -11.39
CA TYR A 186 -14.20 0.49 -9.94
C TYR A 186 -13.32 1.69 -9.52
N PRO A 187 -13.93 2.88 -9.29
CA PRO A 187 -13.23 4.16 -9.20
C PRO A 187 -12.41 4.44 -7.94
N ILE A 188 -12.15 3.42 -7.13
CA ILE A 188 -11.51 3.50 -5.81
C ILE A 188 -10.63 2.26 -5.56
N ILE A 189 -10.10 1.65 -6.61
CA ILE A 189 -9.29 0.44 -6.55
C ILE A 189 -7.96 0.68 -5.84
N ALA A 190 -7.32 1.84 -6.02
CA ALA A 190 -6.07 2.17 -5.35
C ALA A 190 -6.29 2.39 -3.84
N LEU A 191 -7.37 3.09 -3.48
CA LEU A 191 -7.80 3.20 -2.09
C LEU A 191 -8.15 1.84 -1.48
N THR A 192 -8.88 1.00 -2.22
CA THR A 192 -9.25 -0.35 -1.78
C THR A 192 -8.02 -1.19 -1.52
N TRP A 193 -7.00 -1.11 -2.37
CA TRP A 193 -5.73 -1.77 -2.13
C TRP A 193 -5.10 -1.33 -0.80
N CYS A 194 -5.08 -0.02 -0.49
CA CYS A 194 -4.60 0.46 0.82
C CYS A 194 -5.37 -0.17 2.00
N LEU A 195 -6.69 -0.28 1.90
CA LEU A 195 -7.56 -0.86 2.94
C LEU A 195 -7.38 -2.38 3.07
N VAL A 196 -7.21 -3.10 1.95
CA VAL A 196 -7.04 -4.56 1.90
C VAL A 196 -5.76 -5.02 2.60
N SER A 197 -4.80 -4.12 2.86
CA SER A 197 -3.59 -4.42 3.63
C SER A 197 -3.84 -4.96 5.05
N VAL A 198 -5.06 -4.79 5.58
CA VAL A 198 -5.51 -5.41 6.83
C VAL A 198 -5.47 -6.95 6.74
N ILE A 199 -5.69 -7.54 5.57
CA ILE A 199 -5.69 -8.99 5.37
C ILE A 199 -4.30 -9.61 5.61
N PRO A 200 -3.22 -9.23 4.89
CA PRO A 200 -1.89 -9.78 5.16
C PRO A 200 -1.39 -9.40 6.56
N ALA A 201 -1.79 -8.26 7.11
CA ALA A 201 -1.50 -7.90 8.50
C ALA A 201 -2.18 -8.83 9.52
N ALA A 202 -3.44 -9.20 9.30
CA ALA A 202 -4.17 -10.14 10.14
C ALA A 202 -3.57 -11.54 10.08
N ILE A 203 -3.20 -12.01 8.88
CA ILE A 203 -2.48 -13.28 8.69
C ILE A 203 -1.16 -13.24 9.47
N HIS A 204 -0.39 -12.16 9.33
CA HIS A 204 0.88 -11.99 10.05
C HIS A 204 0.68 -12.09 11.58
N VAL A 205 -0.26 -11.33 12.15
CA VAL A 205 -0.55 -11.37 13.60
C VAL A 205 -1.01 -12.76 14.03
N LEU A 206 -1.85 -13.43 13.24
CA LEU A 206 -2.35 -14.76 13.56
C LEU A 206 -1.21 -15.78 13.68
N PHE A 207 -0.35 -15.84 12.66
CA PHE A 207 0.79 -16.77 12.63
C PHE A 207 1.83 -16.46 13.70
N GLU A 208 2.07 -15.18 13.97
CA GLU A 208 2.94 -14.79 15.09
C GLU A 208 2.32 -15.18 16.44
N SER A 209 1.01 -15.04 16.60
CA SER A 209 0.33 -15.47 17.83
C SER A 209 0.46 -16.98 18.06
N PHE A 210 0.43 -17.79 17.00
CA PHE A 210 0.68 -19.24 17.08
C PHE A 210 2.13 -19.53 17.46
N ARG A 211 3.09 -18.82 16.87
CA ARG A 211 4.51 -18.93 17.24
C ARG A 211 4.73 -18.59 18.71
N ARG A 212 4.20 -17.46 19.19
CA ARG A 212 4.31 -17.04 20.61
C ARG A 212 3.72 -18.08 21.57
N ARG A 213 2.64 -18.77 21.19
CA ARG A 213 2.08 -19.89 21.97
C ARG A 213 2.98 -21.13 21.95
N GLY A 214 3.64 -21.41 20.82
CA GLY A 214 4.60 -22.50 20.69
C GLY A 214 5.85 -22.29 21.54
N VAL A 215 6.40 -21.07 21.57
CA VAL A 215 7.55 -20.71 22.41
C VAL A 215 7.24 -20.86 23.91
N LYS A 216 6.05 -20.45 24.34
CA LYS A 216 5.59 -20.70 25.73
C LYS A 216 5.51 -22.19 26.08
N LYS A 217 5.39 -23.07 25.08
CA LYS A 217 5.40 -24.53 25.24
C LYS A 217 6.80 -25.15 25.13
N GLY A 218 7.87 -24.33 25.10
CA GLY A 218 9.26 -24.79 25.08
C GLY A 218 9.83 -25.11 23.69
N LEU A 219 9.15 -24.74 22.60
CA LEU A 219 9.78 -24.77 21.27
C LEU A 219 10.73 -23.57 21.13
N GLU A 220 11.93 -23.81 20.62
CA GLU A 220 12.94 -22.76 20.37
C GLU A 220 12.33 -21.59 19.59
N SER A 221 12.57 -20.38 20.09
CA SER A 221 12.15 -19.15 19.44
C SER A 221 13.01 -18.95 18.20
N GLY A 222 12.43 -19.19 17.02
CA GLY A 222 13.04 -18.78 15.76
C GLY A 222 13.44 -17.31 15.81
N ASP A 223 14.67 -17.07 15.37
CA ASP A 223 15.36 -15.78 15.36
C ASP A 223 14.58 -14.77 14.50
N THR A 224 14.00 -13.74 15.12
CA THR A 224 13.29 -12.70 14.35
C THR A 224 14.33 -11.65 13.95
N ARG A 225 14.83 -11.73 12.72
CA ARG A 225 15.77 -10.73 12.20
C ARG A 225 15.03 -9.46 11.77
N ALA A 226 15.67 -8.31 11.97
CA ALA A 226 15.17 -7.03 11.50
C ALA A 226 15.31 -6.94 9.98
N SER A 227 14.22 -7.16 9.25
CA SER A 227 14.18 -7.04 7.79
C SER A 227 13.67 -5.68 7.32
N ALA A 228 14.24 -5.22 6.21
CA ALA A 228 13.74 -4.05 5.49
C ALA A 228 12.48 -4.34 4.67
N VAL A 229 11.99 -5.58 4.59
CA VAL A 229 10.78 -6.01 3.85
C VAL A 229 9.75 -6.62 4.80
N GLN A 230 8.47 -6.27 4.65
CA GLN A 230 7.43 -6.68 5.58
C GLN A 230 7.20 -8.19 5.44
N GLY A 231 7.50 -8.95 6.50
CA GLY A 231 7.35 -10.41 6.52
C GLY A 231 8.50 -11.21 5.91
N ALA A 232 9.62 -10.60 5.50
CA ALA A 232 10.72 -11.31 4.82
C ALA A 232 11.38 -12.43 5.65
N ASP A 233 11.35 -12.36 6.99
CA ASP A 233 11.88 -13.41 7.87
C ASP A 233 10.78 -14.19 8.60
N GLN A 234 9.54 -14.14 8.10
CA GLN A 234 8.39 -14.86 8.67
C GLN A 234 8.14 -16.18 7.94
N GLN A 235 7.22 -16.99 8.47
CA GLN A 235 6.82 -18.25 7.84
C GLN A 235 6.23 -18.01 6.43
N TRP A 236 6.38 -19.00 5.55
CA TRP A 236 5.96 -18.93 4.15
C TRP A 236 4.53 -18.39 3.90
N PRO A 237 3.50 -18.63 4.75
CA PRO A 237 2.16 -18.07 4.51
C PRO A 237 2.12 -16.55 4.64
N VAL A 238 2.91 -16.00 5.57
CA VAL A 238 3.02 -14.56 5.79
C VAL A 238 3.72 -13.92 4.61
N GLN A 239 4.87 -14.47 4.19
CA GLN A 239 5.61 -14.02 3.00
C GLN A 239 4.74 -14.06 1.75
N LEU A 240 4.01 -15.16 1.53
CA LEU A 240 3.11 -15.32 0.38
C LEU A 240 1.99 -14.28 0.41
N SER A 241 1.38 -14.03 1.58
CA SER A 241 0.29 -13.06 1.70
C SER A 241 0.73 -11.62 1.38
N TRP A 242 1.90 -11.20 1.87
CA TRP A 242 2.48 -9.91 1.53
C TRP A 242 2.90 -9.86 0.07
N GLY A 243 3.52 -10.91 -0.45
CA GLY A 243 3.92 -11.02 -1.86
C GLY A 243 2.74 -10.83 -2.81
N ILE A 244 1.63 -11.54 -2.59
CA ILE A 244 0.39 -11.39 -3.37
C ILE A 244 -0.14 -9.96 -3.26
N TYR A 245 -0.15 -9.39 -2.05
CA TYR A 245 -0.60 -8.01 -1.83
C TYR A 245 0.23 -6.98 -2.62
N TYR A 246 1.56 -7.12 -2.66
CA TYR A 246 2.42 -6.23 -3.44
C TYR A 246 2.27 -6.42 -4.95
N ILE A 247 2.12 -7.66 -5.43
CA ILE A 247 1.87 -7.96 -6.85
C ILE A 247 0.55 -7.31 -7.31
N ILE A 248 -0.52 -7.49 -6.54
CA ILE A 248 -1.82 -6.85 -6.83
C ILE A 248 -1.68 -5.34 -6.85
N GLY A 249 -0.99 -4.76 -5.86
CA GLY A 249 -0.74 -3.32 -5.80
C GLY A 249 -0.02 -2.81 -7.05
N THR A 250 1.03 -3.51 -7.45
CA THR A 250 1.80 -3.16 -8.66
C THR A 250 0.90 -3.19 -9.87
N LEU A 251 0.11 -4.25 -10.07
CA LEU A 251 -0.83 -4.36 -11.19
C LEU A 251 -1.87 -3.23 -11.19
N VAL A 252 -2.48 -2.95 -10.03
CA VAL A 252 -3.45 -1.85 -9.88
C VAL A 252 -2.85 -0.52 -10.29
N TYR A 253 -1.65 -0.18 -9.80
CA TYR A 253 -1.04 1.11 -10.11
C TYR A 253 -0.47 1.18 -11.54
N THR A 254 0.14 0.10 -12.05
CA THR A 254 0.58 0.04 -13.46
C THR A 254 -0.58 0.22 -14.44
N SER A 255 -1.80 -0.17 -14.02
CA SER A 255 -3.02 0.05 -14.81
C SER A 255 -3.48 1.50 -14.83
N ILE A 256 -2.74 2.44 -14.25
CA ILE A 256 -2.96 3.89 -14.30
C ILE A 256 -1.82 4.51 -15.13
N MET A 257 -1.76 4.16 -16.42
CA MET A 257 -0.64 4.55 -17.30
C MET A 257 -0.91 5.80 -18.13
N ALA A 258 -2.16 6.13 -18.42
CA ALA A 258 -2.54 7.27 -19.28
C ALA A 258 -2.63 8.60 -18.53
N ILE A 259 -1.72 8.83 -17.57
CA ILE A 259 -1.66 10.07 -16.81
C ILE A 259 -0.55 10.97 -17.33
N THR A 260 -0.77 12.27 -17.25
CA THR A 260 0.22 13.30 -17.54
C THR A 260 1.32 13.34 -16.45
N PRO A 261 2.50 13.91 -16.73
CA PRO A 261 3.54 14.09 -15.70
C PRO A 261 3.06 14.89 -14.48
N LEU A 262 2.16 15.86 -14.67
CA LEU A 262 1.57 16.64 -13.58
C LEU A 262 0.66 15.78 -12.71
N GLU A 263 -0.20 14.95 -13.32
CA GLU A 263 -1.03 13.98 -12.59
C GLU A 263 -0.15 12.96 -11.85
N LEU A 264 0.89 12.45 -12.49
CA LEU A 264 1.86 11.53 -11.86
C LEU A 264 2.48 12.16 -10.60
N PHE A 265 2.87 13.43 -10.65
CA PHE A 265 3.36 14.15 -9.48
C PHE A 265 2.32 14.20 -8.35
N VAL A 266 1.05 14.50 -8.67
CA VAL A 266 -0.04 14.50 -7.69
C VAL A 266 -0.26 13.10 -7.09
N TRP A 267 -0.19 12.04 -7.89
CA TRP A 267 -0.25 10.66 -7.41
C TRP A 267 0.87 10.33 -6.43
N VAL A 268 2.11 10.67 -6.79
CA VAL A 268 3.30 10.46 -5.95
C VAL A 268 3.16 11.19 -4.62
N VAL A 269 2.79 12.47 -4.65
CA VAL A 269 2.61 13.29 -3.43
C VAL A 269 1.47 12.75 -2.58
N THR A 270 0.33 12.41 -3.18
CA THR A 270 -0.81 11.85 -2.44
C THR A 270 -0.44 10.54 -1.76
N MET A 271 0.30 9.66 -2.43
CA MET A 271 0.78 8.41 -1.84
C MET A 271 1.83 8.61 -0.75
N ALA A 272 2.71 9.59 -0.91
CA ALA A 272 3.64 9.99 0.14
C ALA A 272 2.89 10.44 1.41
N VAL A 273 1.85 11.26 1.24
CA VAL A 273 1.03 11.76 2.34
C VAL A 273 0.22 10.63 2.98
N VAL A 274 -0.41 9.75 2.20
CA VAL A 274 -1.13 8.57 2.72
C VAL A 274 -0.20 7.67 3.54
N SER A 275 0.98 7.35 3.03
CA SER A 275 1.97 6.52 3.74
C SER A 275 2.48 7.22 5.01
N GLY A 276 2.82 8.51 4.90
CA GLY A 276 3.26 9.32 6.03
C GLY A 276 2.21 9.37 7.14
N ALA A 277 0.98 9.75 6.82
CA ALA A 277 -0.13 9.82 7.77
C ALA A 277 -0.42 8.44 8.40
N GLY A 278 -0.36 7.36 7.61
CA GLY A 278 -0.55 6.00 8.11
C GLY A 278 0.53 5.57 9.09
N LYS A 279 1.81 5.78 8.77
CA LYS A 279 2.93 5.45 9.66
C LYS A 279 2.93 6.32 10.92
N MET A 280 2.57 7.59 10.80
CA MET A 280 2.38 8.50 11.94
C MET A 280 1.30 7.98 12.89
N LEU A 281 0.13 7.61 12.37
CA LEU A 281 -0.96 7.03 13.15
C LEU A 281 -0.51 5.74 13.84
N ALA A 282 0.16 4.85 13.11
CA ALA A 282 0.69 3.60 13.66
C ALA A 282 1.69 3.83 14.79
N LEU A 283 2.61 4.78 14.63
CA LEU A 283 3.59 5.16 15.65
C LEU A 283 2.88 5.66 16.91
N TYR A 284 1.91 6.57 16.77
CA TYR A 284 1.20 7.12 17.92
C TYR A 284 0.30 6.10 18.61
N ILE A 285 -0.31 5.15 17.88
CA ILE A 285 -1.03 4.02 18.48
C ILE A 285 -0.07 3.19 19.35
N CYS A 286 1.14 2.89 18.85
CA CYS A 286 2.16 2.18 19.62
C CYS A 286 2.53 2.92 20.90
N LEU A 287 2.86 4.22 20.80
CA LEU A 287 3.28 5.05 21.93
C LEU A 287 2.15 5.31 22.95
N MET A 288 0.90 5.34 22.50
CA MET A 288 -0.27 5.52 23.38
C MET A 288 -0.56 4.25 24.19
N LEU A 289 -0.45 3.08 23.55
CA LEU A 289 -0.78 1.80 24.19
C LEU A 289 0.37 1.24 25.02
N ARG A 290 1.62 1.51 24.63
CA ARG A 290 2.82 0.96 25.25
C ARG A 290 3.87 2.04 25.41
N SER A 291 4.59 2.03 26.54
CA SER A 291 5.79 2.84 26.68
C SER A 291 6.85 2.38 25.68
N PRO A 292 7.67 3.31 25.14
CA PRO A 292 8.88 2.93 24.43
C PRO A 292 9.75 2.08 25.37
N ALA A 293 10.34 1.03 24.81
CA ALA A 293 11.14 0.05 25.56
C ALA A 293 12.53 0.59 25.94
#